data_AF-A0A369TK74-F1
#
_entry.id   AF-A0A369TK74-F1
#
_cell.length_a   1.000
_cell.length_b   1.000
_cell.length_c   1.000
_cell.angle_alpha   90.00
_cell.angle_beta   90.00
_cell.angle_gamma   90.00
#
_symmetry.space_group_name_H-M   'P 1'
#
loop_
_entity.id
_entity.type
_entity.pdbx_description
1 polymer ?
#
loop_
_entity_poly.entity_id
_entity_poly.type
_entity_poly.pdbx_seq_one_letter_code
_entity_poly.pdbx_strand_id
1 'polypeptide(L)'
;METDWIMGLLGGLLIGLGGAVFLLVNGRIMGASGLIGGLVDGSGKSNALERLSFLLGVATLPVLLWPLVGPIDTHITTNLAVLAAAGLLVGVGTRLANGCTSGHGVCGISRLSLRGIVATAFYIGAGGLTVVLFRHLLGVI
;
A
#
# COMPACT_ATOMS: atom_id res chain seq x y z
N MET A 1 -23.66 6.04 16.98
CA MET A 1 -23.72 4.87 16.07
C MET A 1 -22.31 4.62 15.61
N GLU A 2 -21.82 3.38 15.72
CA GLU A 2 -20.45 3.00 15.36
C GLU A 2 -20.22 3.20 13.85
N THR A 3 -19.91 4.41 13.41
CA THR A 3 -19.69 4.76 12.00
C THR A 3 -18.42 4.09 11.46
N ASP A 4 -17.51 3.68 12.35
CA ASP A 4 -16.16 3.22 12.03
C ASP A 4 -16.15 1.89 11.26
N TRP A 5 -16.99 0.92 11.64
CA TRP A 5 -17.06 -0.35 10.88
C TRP A 5 -17.72 -0.15 9.51
N ILE A 6 -18.66 0.79 9.37
CA ILE A 6 -19.29 1.12 8.08
C ILE A 6 -18.23 1.73 7.15
N MET A 7 -17.44 2.68 7.65
CA MET A 7 -16.36 3.30 6.88
C MET A 7 -15.26 2.29 6.53
N GLY A 8 -14.93 1.37 7.45
CA GLY A 8 -14.02 0.27 7.19
C GLY A 8 -14.52 -0.68 6.10
N LEU A 9 -15.82 -1.04 6.13
CA LEU A 9 -16.45 -1.89 5.12
C LEU A 9 -16.47 -1.19 3.75
N LEU A 10 -16.88 0.08 3.69
CA LEU A 10 -16.91 0.87 2.45
C LEU A 10 -15.51 1.03 1.87
N GLY A 11 -14.51 1.35 2.68
CA GLY A 11 -13.11 1.44 2.26
C GLY A 11 -12.58 0.11 1.72
N GLY A 12 -12.85 -0.99 2.44
CA GLY A 12 -12.48 -2.33 2.01
C GLY A 12 -13.14 -2.73 0.68
N LEU A 13 -14.42 -2.41 0.51
CA LEU A 13 -15.16 -2.64 -0.73
C LEU A 13 -14.58 -1.84 -1.90
N LEU A 14 -14.26 -0.56 -1.69
CA LEU A 14 -13.64 0.29 -2.72
C LEU A 14 -12.26 -0.23 -3.14
N ILE A 15 -11.40 -0.60 -2.18
CA ILE A 15 -10.07 -1.16 -2.47
C ILE A 15 -10.21 -2.52 -3.19
N GLY A 16 -11.12 -3.38 -2.73
CA GLY A 16 -11.40 -4.68 -3.32
C GLY A 16 -11.91 -4.58 -4.76
N LEU A 17 -12.85 -3.65 -5.02
CA LEU A 17 -13.34 -3.35 -6.37
C LEU A 17 -12.22 -2.82 -7.27
N GLY A 18 -11.37 -1.91 -6.77
CA GLY A 18 -10.21 -1.43 -7.51
C GLY A 18 -9.26 -2.57 -7.90
N GLY A 19 -8.98 -3.49 -6.96
CA GLY A 19 -8.19 -4.68 -7.22
C GLY A 19 -8.85 -5.65 -8.20
N ALA A 20 -10.17 -5.82 -8.11
CA ALA A 20 -10.94 -6.69 -9.00
C ALA A 20 -10.98 -6.15 -10.44
N VAL A 21 -11.20 -4.85 -10.63
CA VAL A 21 -11.14 -4.21 -11.96
C VAL A 21 -9.76 -4.41 -12.57
N PHE A 22 -8.69 -4.17 -11.81
CA PHE A 22 -7.33 -4.34 -12.30
C PHE A 22 -7.02 -5.80 -12.69
N LEU A 23 -7.56 -6.76 -11.94
CA LEU A 23 -7.39 -8.18 -12.21
C LEU A 23 -8.23 -8.69 -13.38
N LEU A 24 -9.52 -8.31 -13.44
CA LEU A 24 -10.47 -8.84 -14.42
C LEU A 24 -10.41 -8.11 -15.77
N VAL A 25 -10.17 -6.80 -15.76
CA VAL A 25 -10.11 -5.99 -16.99
C VAL A 25 -8.71 -6.01 -17.58
N ASN A 26 -7.67 -5.76 -16.76
CA ASN A 26 -6.30 -5.66 -17.26
C ASN A 26 -5.54 -6.99 -17.18
N GLY A 27 -6.12 -8.02 -16.55
CA GLY A 27 -5.46 -9.32 -16.37
C GLY A 27 -4.29 -9.29 -15.39
N ARG A 28 -4.19 -8.25 -14.54
CA ARG A 28 -2.99 -7.98 -13.74
C ARG A 28 -3.29 -7.89 -12.26
N ILE A 29 -2.32 -8.30 -11.44
CA ILE A 29 -2.41 -8.18 -9.99
C ILE A 29 -2.14 -6.73 -9.60
N MET A 30 -3.06 -6.11 -8.86
CA MET A 30 -2.87 -4.76 -8.33
C MET A 30 -1.70 -4.74 -7.33
N GLY A 31 -0.71 -3.87 -7.55
CA GLY A 31 0.41 -3.73 -6.64
C GLY A 31 1.25 -2.48 -6.91
N ALA A 32 1.20 -1.50 -6.03
CA ALA A 32 1.86 -0.19 -6.21
C ALA A 32 3.36 -0.31 -6.50
N SER A 33 4.10 -1.09 -5.72
CA SER A 33 5.55 -1.29 -5.94
C SER A 33 5.88 -1.97 -7.27
N GLY A 34 5.01 -2.84 -7.79
CA GLY A 34 5.18 -3.49 -9.09
C GLY A 34 4.79 -2.59 -10.27
N LEU A 35 3.90 -1.63 -10.05
CA LEU A 35 3.55 -0.59 -11.02
C LEU A 35 4.68 0.43 -11.16
N ILE A 36 5.16 1.00 -10.03
CA ILE A 36 6.28 1.97 -9.97
C ILE A 36 7.55 1.31 -10.49
N GLY A 37 7.97 0.23 -9.84
CA GLY A 37 8.12 -1.04 -10.52
C GLY A 37 8.63 -1.03 -11.96
N GLY A 38 7.69 -1.44 -12.80
CA GLY A 38 7.87 -1.54 -14.24
C GLY A 38 8.06 -0.21 -14.96
N LEU A 39 7.66 0.92 -14.36
CA LEU A 39 7.94 2.23 -14.96
C LEU A 39 9.42 2.59 -14.84
N VAL A 40 10.03 2.31 -13.68
CA VAL A 40 11.44 2.61 -13.41
C VAL A 40 12.39 1.69 -14.19
N ASP A 41 12.12 0.38 -14.19
CA ASP A 41 12.97 -0.59 -14.91
C ASP A 41 12.63 -0.70 -16.41
N GLY A 42 11.59 0.00 -16.88
CA GLY A 42 11.18 0.06 -18.27
C GLY A 42 10.38 -1.15 -18.77
N SER A 43 10.18 -2.20 -17.95
CA SER A 43 9.38 -3.39 -18.31
C SER A 43 7.88 -3.07 -18.51
N GLY A 44 7.42 -1.95 -17.97
CA GLY A 44 6.03 -1.49 -17.99
C GLY A 44 5.69 -0.49 -19.09
N LYS A 45 6.60 -0.22 -20.05
CA LYS A 45 6.38 0.82 -21.08
C LYS A 45 5.14 0.58 -21.94
N SER A 46 4.84 -0.68 -22.28
CA SER A 46 3.69 -1.03 -23.12
C SER A 46 2.34 -0.66 -22.51
N ASN A 47 2.26 -0.56 -21.19
CA ASN A 47 1.04 -0.17 -20.47
C ASN A 47 1.30 0.97 -19.48
N ALA A 48 2.23 1.86 -19.83
CA ALA A 48 2.65 2.96 -18.96
C ALA A 48 1.48 3.88 -18.59
N LEU A 49 0.55 4.13 -19.52
CA LEU A 49 -0.63 4.97 -19.28
C LEU A 49 -1.52 4.42 -18.15
N GLU A 50 -1.76 3.10 -18.12
CA GLU A 50 -2.55 2.46 -17.07
C GLU A 50 -1.85 2.50 -15.70
N ARG A 51 -0.53 2.27 -15.71
CA ARG A 51 0.28 2.33 -14.48
C ARG A 51 0.28 3.75 -13.93
N LEU A 52 0.45 4.74 -14.80
CA LEU A 52 0.49 6.14 -14.42
C LEU A 52 -0.88 6.62 -13.94
N SER A 53 -1.97 6.23 -14.60
CA SER A 53 -3.33 6.60 -14.18
C SER A 53 -3.66 6.05 -12.80
N PHE A 54 -3.28 4.80 -12.50
CA PHE A 54 -3.43 4.23 -11.17
C PHE A 54 -2.61 4.99 -10.11
N LEU A 55 -1.33 5.25 -10.38
CA LEU A 55 -0.44 5.94 -9.44
C LEU A 55 -0.87 7.39 -9.20
N LEU A 56 -1.27 8.09 -10.26
CA LEU A 56 -1.85 9.43 -10.14
C LEU A 56 -3.14 9.38 -9.34
N GLY A 57 -4.05 8.45 -9.61
CA GLY A 57 -5.29 8.31 -8.85
C GLY A 57 -5.05 8.12 -7.35
N VAL A 58 -4.12 7.23 -6.97
CA VAL A 58 -3.77 7.02 -5.55
C VAL A 58 -3.16 8.26 -4.91
N ALA A 59 -2.35 9.04 -5.64
CA ALA A 59 -1.70 10.24 -5.12
C ALA A 59 -2.62 11.48 -5.08
N THR A 60 -3.48 11.66 -6.08
CA THR A 60 -4.29 12.87 -6.24
C THR A 60 -5.64 12.78 -5.56
N LEU A 61 -6.23 11.59 -5.43
CA LEU A 61 -7.57 11.43 -4.85
C LEU A 61 -7.65 11.92 -3.39
N PRO A 62 -6.70 11.61 -2.47
CA PRO A 62 -6.74 12.16 -1.12
C PRO A 62 -6.66 13.69 -1.09
N VAL A 63 -5.87 14.29 -1.99
CA VAL A 63 -5.73 15.75 -2.12
C VAL A 63 -7.02 16.38 -2.61
N LEU A 64 -7.70 15.75 -3.56
CA LEU A 64 -8.97 16.24 -4.11
C LEU A 64 -10.11 16.15 -3.08
N LEU A 65 -10.06 15.15 -2.19
CA LEU A 65 -11.05 14.95 -1.13
C LEU A 65 -10.80 15.82 0.11
N TRP A 66 -9.61 16.38 0.27
CA TRP A 66 -9.23 17.26 1.38
C TRP A 66 -10.27 18.35 1.72
N PRO A 67 -10.79 19.17 0.76
CA PRO A 67 -11.78 20.20 1.08
C PRO A 67 -13.13 19.64 1.56
N LEU A 68 -13.44 18.37 1.25
CA LEU A 68 -14.72 17.76 1.59
C LEU A 68 -14.68 17.04 2.94
N VAL A 69 -13.54 16.43 3.27
CA VAL A 69 -13.36 15.60 4.48
C VAL A 69 -12.75 16.39 5.64
N GLY A 70 -12.03 17.48 5.34
CA GLY A 70 -11.33 18.27 6.35
C GLY A 70 -9.96 17.68 6.72
N PRO A 71 -9.26 18.30 7.69
CA PRO A 71 -7.91 17.88 8.07
C PRO A 71 -7.94 16.50 8.75
N ILE A 72 -7.13 15.57 8.22
CA ILE A 72 -6.95 14.24 8.78
C ILE A 72 -5.64 14.24 9.58
N ASP A 73 -5.72 13.97 10.88
CA ASP A 73 -4.53 13.77 11.71
C ASP A 73 -3.93 12.39 11.42
N THR A 74 -2.74 12.39 10.82
CA THR A 74 -2.06 11.16 10.40
C THR A 74 -1.17 10.59 11.49
N HIS A 75 -1.01 11.29 12.62
CA HIS A 75 -0.13 10.89 13.75
C HIS A 75 1.26 10.42 13.29
N ILE A 76 1.82 11.08 12.28
CA ILE A 76 3.13 10.75 11.73
C ILE A 76 4.24 11.43 12.55
N THR A 77 5.39 10.77 12.69
CA THR A 77 6.56 11.38 13.33
C THR A 77 7.02 12.63 12.56
N THR A 78 7.43 13.67 13.28
CA THR A 78 8.02 14.89 12.68
C THR A 78 9.48 14.69 12.27
N ASN A 79 10.08 13.56 12.62
CA ASN A 79 11.46 13.24 12.28
C ASN A 79 11.60 12.80 10.81
N LEU A 80 11.98 13.77 9.96
CA LEU A 80 12.20 13.55 8.52
C LEU A 80 13.24 12.47 8.21
N ALA A 81 14.27 12.30 9.04
CA ALA A 81 15.29 11.27 8.82
C ALA A 81 14.70 9.87 9.00
N VAL A 82 13.84 9.68 9.99
CA VAL A 82 13.10 8.42 10.21
C VAL A 82 12.15 8.15 9.04
N LEU A 83 11.43 9.17 8.56
CA LEU A 83 10.54 9.02 7.41
C LEU A 83 11.27 8.63 6.13
N ALA A 84 12.40 9.30 5.84
CA ALA A 84 13.22 8.99 4.68
C ALA A 84 13.80 7.56 4.77
N ALA A 85 14.34 7.19 5.93
CA ALA A 85 14.87 5.85 6.16
C ALA A 85 13.77 4.78 6.04
N ALA A 86 12.61 5.00 6.64
CA ALA A 86 11.47 4.09 6.55
C ALA A 86 11.00 3.91 5.09
N GLY A 87 10.86 5.00 4.35
CA GLY A 87 10.48 4.97 2.93
C GLY A 87 11.46 4.18 2.08
N LEU A 88 12.77 4.39 2.28
CA LEU A 88 13.82 3.63 1.58
C LEU A 88 13.79 2.14 1.92
N LEU A 89 13.69 1.81 3.21
CA LEU A 89 13.63 0.41 3.67
C LEU A 89 12.38 -0.31 3.12
N VAL A 90 11.22 0.34 3.12
CA VAL A 90 9.99 -0.20 2.52
C VAL A 90 10.15 -0.34 1.01
N GLY A 91 10.73 0.63 0.33
CA GLY A 91 10.99 0.59 -1.11
C GLY A 91 11.88 -0.60 -1.49
N VAL A 92 13.03 -0.75 -0.83
CA VAL A 92 13.95 -1.87 -1.03
C VAL A 92 13.28 -3.20 -0.66
N GLY A 93 12.63 -3.28 0.50
CA GLY A 93 11.95 -4.49 0.97
C GLY A 93 10.88 -4.98 0.00
N THR A 94 10.04 -4.08 -0.51
CA THR A 94 8.99 -4.46 -1.49
C THR A 94 9.55 -4.91 -2.83
N ARG A 95 10.73 -4.42 -3.23
CA ARG A 95 11.44 -4.91 -4.42
C ARG A 95 12.06 -6.28 -4.19
N LEU A 96 12.70 -6.51 -3.05
CA LEU A 96 13.27 -7.82 -2.68
C LEU A 96 12.18 -8.89 -2.55
N ALA A 97 11.03 -8.55 -1.97
CA ALA A 97 9.87 -9.43 -1.88
C ALA A 97 9.14 -9.63 -3.23
N ASN A 98 9.53 -8.87 -4.26
CA ASN A 98 8.88 -8.81 -5.57
C ASN A 98 7.35 -8.61 -5.43
N GLY A 99 6.97 -7.64 -4.59
CA GLY A 99 5.58 -7.24 -4.36
C GLY A 99 5.39 -6.55 -3.01
N CYS A 100 4.29 -5.80 -2.89
CA CYS A 100 3.91 -5.03 -1.69
C CYS A 100 2.65 -5.62 -1.03
N THR A 101 2.15 -4.95 0.02
CA THR A 101 0.95 -5.36 0.76
C THR A 101 -0.32 -5.37 -0.09
N SER A 102 -0.47 -4.46 -1.07
CA SER A 102 -1.62 -4.51 -2.00
C SER A 102 -1.58 -5.74 -2.90
N GLY A 103 -0.41 -6.15 -3.37
CA GLY A 103 -0.24 -7.33 -4.22
C GLY A 103 -0.33 -8.66 -3.46
N HIS A 104 0.39 -8.78 -2.34
CA HIS A 104 0.45 -10.01 -1.55
C HIS A 104 -0.72 -10.13 -0.56
N GLY A 105 -1.09 -9.05 0.11
CA GLY A 105 -2.16 -9.00 1.11
C GLY A 105 -3.52 -8.97 0.43
N VAL A 106 -3.87 -7.84 -0.18
CA VAL A 106 -5.22 -7.67 -0.76
C VAL A 106 -5.45 -8.69 -1.86
N CYS A 107 -4.70 -8.63 -2.96
CA CYS A 107 -4.96 -9.52 -4.09
C CYS A 107 -4.47 -10.96 -3.88
N GLY A 108 -3.37 -11.15 -3.14
CA GLY A 108 -2.75 -12.45 -2.96
C GLY A 108 -3.51 -13.36 -2.00
N ILE A 109 -4.03 -12.83 -0.89
CA ILE A 109 -4.88 -13.60 0.04
C ILE A 109 -6.22 -13.91 -0.60
N SER A 110 -6.85 -12.95 -1.31
CA SER A 110 -8.13 -13.20 -2.01
C SER A 110 -8.06 -14.31 -3.05
N ARG A 111 -6.88 -14.57 -3.64
CA ARG A 111 -6.64 -15.70 -4.56
C ARG A 111 -6.08 -16.95 -3.88
N LEU A 112 -6.09 -17.02 -2.55
CA LEU A 112 -5.56 -18.12 -1.75
C LEU A 112 -4.09 -18.47 -2.09
N SER A 113 -3.28 -17.47 -2.47
CA SER A 113 -1.88 -17.71 -2.79
C SER A 113 -1.05 -17.88 -1.51
N LEU A 114 -0.40 -19.04 -1.36
CA LEU A 114 0.46 -19.32 -0.20
C LEU A 114 1.57 -18.27 -0.07
N ARG A 115 2.18 -17.88 -1.20
CA ARG A 115 3.19 -16.81 -1.23
C ARG A 115 2.64 -15.48 -0.70
N GLY A 116 1.43 -15.10 -1.08
CA GLY A 116 0.79 -13.86 -0.61
C GLY A 116 0.50 -13.87 0.88
N ILE A 117 -0.03 -14.99 1.38
CA ILE A 117 -0.33 -15.18 2.81
C ILE A 117 0.95 -15.09 3.64
N VAL A 118 1.98 -15.85 3.26
CA VAL A 118 3.27 -15.87 3.98
C VAL A 118 3.93 -14.50 3.96
N ALA A 119 4.01 -13.83 2.80
CA ALA A 119 4.57 -12.49 2.70
C ALA A 119 3.82 -11.49 3.58
N THR A 120 2.49 -11.58 3.64
CA THR A 120 1.67 -10.69 4.47
C THR A 120 1.88 -10.91 5.96
N ALA A 121 2.03 -12.18 6.39
CA ALA A 121 2.36 -12.49 7.78
C ALA A 121 3.71 -11.88 8.19
N PHE A 122 4.73 -11.95 7.34
CA PHE A 122 6.02 -11.29 7.59
C PHE A 122 5.91 -9.77 7.60
N TYR A 123 5.16 -9.16 6.67
CA TYR A 123 4.96 -7.70 6.67
C TYR A 123 4.30 -7.21 7.95
N ILE A 124 3.20 -7.85 8.37
CA ILE A 124 2.48 -7.46 9.59
C ILE A 124 3.34 -7.74 10.82
N GLY A 125 4.02 -8.89 10.89
CA GLY A 125 4.90 -9.24 11.99
C GLY A 125 6.07 -8.27 12.14
N ALA A 126 6.74 -7.91 11.04
CA ALA A 126 7.82 -6.93 11.02
C ALA A 126 7.31 -5.53 11.43
N GLY A 127 6.13 -5.13 10.96
CA GLY A 127 5.49 -3.88 11.36
C GLY A 127 5.23 -3.83 12.87
N GLY A 128 4.59 -4.87 13.44
CA GLY A 128 4.35 -4.98 14.87
C GLY A 128 5.64 -4.95 15.69
N LEU A 129 6.66 -5.70 15.28
CA LEU A 129 7.98 -5.68 15.92
C LEU A 129 8.63 -4.30 15.87
N THR A 130 8.51 -3.60 14.74
CA THR A 130 9.05 -2.25 14.57
C THR A 130 8.37 -1.27 15.53
N VAL A 131 7.05 -1.35 15.71
CA VAL A 131 6.35 -0.51 16.69
C VAL A 131 6.85 -0.81 18.11
N VAL A 132 6.98 -2.08 18.50
CA VAL A 132 7.51 -2.44 19.83
C VAL A 132 8.92 -1.90 20.06
N LEU A 133 9.81 -2.06 19.08
CA LEU A 133 11.19 -1.61 19.19
C LEU A 133 11.31 -0.08 19.21
N PHE A 134 10.73 0.60 18.23
CA PHE A 134 10.98 2.04 18.04
C PHE A 134 10.08 2.92 18.91
N ARG A 135 8.83 2.51 19.17
CA ARG A 135 7.89 3.27 20.00
C ARG A 135 8.04 2.95 21.49
N HIS A 136 8.06 1.67 21.85
CA HIS A 136 8.01 1.28 23.26
C HIS A 136 9.40 1.13 23.91
N LEU A 137 10.41 0.64 23.19
CA LEU A 137 11.74 0.41 23.76
C LEU A 137 12.68 1.62 23.56
N LEU A 138 12.71 2.20 22.36
CA LEU A 138 13.65 3.28 22.02
C LEU A 138 13.05 4.69 22.13
N GLY A 139 11.72 4.83 22.11
CA GLY A 139 11.02 6.13 22.21
C GLY A 139 11.37 7.10 21.08
N VAL A 140 11.72 6.60 19.89
CA VAL A 140 12.18 7.40 18.74
C VAL A 140 11.02 7.91 17.89
N ILE A 141 9.86 7.25 17.99
CA ILE A 141 8.61 7.57 17.27
C ILE A 141 7.40 7.51 18.20
#